data_AF-A0A0C2F6R0-F1
#
_entry.id   AF-A0A0C2F6R0-F1
#
_cell.length_a   1.000
_cell.length_b   1.000
_cell.length_c   1.000
_cell.angle_alpha   90.00
_cell.angle_beta   90.00
_cell.angle_gamma   90.00
#
_symmetry.space_group_name_H-M   'P 1'
#
loop_
_entity.id
_entity.type
_entity.pdbx_description
1 polymer ?
#
loop_
_entity_poly.entity_id
_entity_poly.type
_entity_poly.pdbx_seq_one_letter_code
_entity_poly.pdbx_strand_id
1 'polypeptide(L)'
;MSEPLEISALTLNCWGLKYISALRTERLAEIGRRIAALAETSSTPPLSSSSPSSPSTTPLSIVALQECWCHEDFEAIHNLTRHALPFAKFFYGGVWGAGLAVLSRWPITQTSMTPYSLNGRPTAFWRGDWFVGKGLASATIRVDDSTTVEVLVTHTHAPYEGGRPDDSYLLHQVAQTWEAGKRIRAAAERGRLVLAMGDFNMTPDSLQYQSLYLGANAASPVLSSSTSTNFVLHDTWRDLHPNAALGNSYNPLEQGRQRQLSPHGQQTIPTAAFNLAENGTASDNVLNTWRWPKDKQKRLHKSYQRRHQRQQQQRKPAADEDIDSEFVVALDTPDPAAKRLDYVFYAAPCHPGATFSTTPERPVWRTKAARVAMVEPHPTLGCSVSDHYAVAVTLVREPATATAAADTSGIPTVPHSAYDSVLAESDRYMRRELKQRYWRSVHFFVSVAVTIGCYVAVWFSPRNFVAFLLTLLASLGLATGVVDGLIALLFFGSEIRYIKDFHWEICNAKAAASAVRASSSHSQDK
;
A
#
# COMPACT_ATOMS: atom_id res chain seq x y z
N MET A 1 23.85 -17.38 25.95
CA MET A 1 22.82 -17.42 24.88
C MET A 1 22.73 -16.02 24.31
N SER A 2 22.85 -15.85 22.99
CA SER A 2 22.68 -14.54 22.35
C SER A 2 21.26 -14.03 22.61
N GLU A 3 21.09 -12.74 22.89
CA GLU A 3 19.75 -12.14 22.98
C GLU A 3 18.93 -12.39 21.70
N PRO A 4 17.61 -12.57 21.80
CA PRO A 4 16.75 -12.72 20.63
C PRO A 4 16.84 -11.46 19.76
N LEU A 5 17.05 -11.65 18.45
CA LEU A 5 17.09 -10.54 17.51
C LEU A 5 15.65 -10.08 17.24
N GLU A 6 15.37 -8.82 17.53
CA GLU A 6 14.08 -8.19 17.23
C GLU A 6 14.22 -7.09 16.17
N ILE A 7 13.30 -7.09 15.21
CA ILE A 7 13.23 -6.08 14.16
C ILE A 7 11.89 -5.38 14.29
N SER A 8 11.93 -4.12 14.73
CA SER A 8 10.78 -3.22 14.74
C SER A 8 10.73 -2.43 13.44
N ALA A 9 9.59 -2.47 12.77
CA ALA A 9 9.34 -1.86 11.47
C ALA A 9 8.07 -0.99 11.50
N LEU A 10 8.08 0.13 10.79
CA LEU A 10 6.94 1.05 10.69
C LEU A 10 6.66 1.43 9.24
N THR A 11 5.39 1.39 8.83
CA THR A 11 4.96 1.96 7.54
C THR A 11 3.99 3.11 7.73
N LEU A 12 4.07 4.12 6.86
CA LEU A 12 3.16 5.27 6.88
C LEU A 12 3.03 5.91 5.48
N ASN A 13 1.79 6.03 4.99
CA ASN A 13 1.44 7.02 3.98
C ASN A 13 1.47 8.42 4.62
N CYS A 14 2.35 9.31 4.15
CA CYS A 14 2.60 10.63 4.74
C CYS A 14 1.66 11.74 4.26
N TRP A 15 0.90 11.50 3.19
CA TRP A 15 0.05 12.51 2.54
C TRP A 15 0.81 13.82 2.25
N GLY A 16 1.96 13.69 1.59
CA GLY A 16 2.92 14.76 1.35
C GLY A 16 2.78 15.44 -0.01
N LEU A 17 1.58 15.53 -0.60
CA LEU A 17 1.40 16.06 -1.96
C LEU A 17 1.74 17.56 -2.02
N LYS A 18 2.61 17.93 -2.97
CA LYS A 18 2.98 19.33 -3.21
C LYS A 18 1.73 20.12 -3.66
N TYR A 19 1.47 21.25 -3.01
CA TYR A 19 0.33 22.15 -3.26
C TYR A 19 -1.08 21.64 -2.90
N ILE A 20 -1.26 20.34 -2.64
CA ILE A 20 -2.57 19.77 -2.28
C ILE A 20 -2.67 19.58 -0.76
N SER A 21 -1.64 18.97 -0.15
CA SER A 21 -1.70 18.62 1.25
C SER A 21 -1.48 19.84 2.15
N ALA A 22 -2.45 20.13 3.00
CA ALA A 22 -2.38 21.25 3.94
C ALA A 22 -1.29 21.03 4.99
N LEU A 23 -0.60 22.11 5.41
CA LEU A 23 0.41 22.11 6.48
C LEU A 23 1.50 21.04 6.28
N ARG A 24 1.86 20.78 5.01
CA ARG A 24 2.72 19.66 4.63
C ARG A 24 4.04 19.67 5.37
N THR A 25 4.78 20.78 5.30
CA THR A 25 6.14 20.88 5.86
C THR A 25 6.15 20.65 7.37
N GLU A 26 5.20 21.24 8.09
CA GLU A 26 5.08 21.08 9.55
C GLU A 26 4.72 19.64 9.93
N ARG A 27 3.76 19.03 9.21
CA ARG A 27 3.36 17.63 9.46
C ARG A 27 4.48 16.65 9.16
N LEU A 28 5.18 16.79 8.04
CA LEU A 28 6.27 15.91 7.66
C LEU A 28 7.45 16.03 8.63
N ALA A 29 7.76 17.24 9.13
CA ALA A 29 8.73 17.42 10.20
C ALA A 29 8.31 16.72 11.50
N GLU A 30 7.03 16.80 11.88
CA GLU A 30 6.51 16.09 13.05
C GLU A 30 6.52 14.57 12.88
N ILE A 31 6.23 14.05 11.68
CA ILE A 31 6.43 12.63 11.36
C ILE A 31 7.88 12.23 11.65
N GLY A 32 8.85 13.04 11.21
CA GLY A 32 10.28 12.82 11.51
C GLY A 32 10.59 12.79 13.01
N ARG A 33 10.05 13.73 13.80
CA ARG A 33 10.23 13.75 15.27
C ARG A 33 9.64 12.50 15.94
N ARG A 34 8.46 12.06 15.52
CA ARG A 34 7.82 10.85 16.08
C ARG A 34 8.59 9.59 15.72
N ILE A 35 9.11 9.50 14.49
CA ILE A 35 9.99 8.39 14.09
C ILE A 35 11.26 8.39 14.95
N ALA A 36 11.90 9.55 15.13
CA ALA A 36 13.09 9.68 15.96
C ALA A 36 12.84 9.18 17.40
N ALA A 37 11.78 9.66 18.03
CA ALA A 37 11.40 9.24 19.38
C ALA A 37 11.18 7.71 19.49
N LEU A 38 10.50 7.11 18.51
CA LEU A 38 10.28 5.66 18.45
C LEU A 38 11.58 4.86 18.19
N ALA A 39 12.56 5.47 17.53
CA ALA A 39 13.84 4.85 17.22
C ALA A 39 14.86 4.95 18.38
N GLU A 40 14.71 5.96 19.24
CA GLU A 40 15.56 6.20 20.42
C GLU A 40 15.14 5.40 21.66
N THR A 41 13.90 4.90 21.74
CA THR A 41 13.37 4.19 22.92
C THR A 41 14.07 2.83 23.15
N SER A 42 15.30 2.82 23.68
CA SER A 42 15.92 1.67 24.38
C SER A 42 16.75 2.09 25.59
N SER A 43 16.54 1.36 26.69
CA SER A 43 17.47 1.13 27.82
C SER A 43 17.99 2.35 28.60
N THR A 44 17.12 3.02 29.35
CA THR A 44 17.53 3.47 30.70
C THR A 44 16.57 2.83 31.69
N PRO A 45 17.00 1.94 32.60
CA PRO A 45 16.11 1.49 33.66
C PRO A 45 15.70 2.73 34.48
N PRO A 46 14.42 2.93 34.80
CA PRO A 46 14.06 3.97 35.75
C PRO A 46 14.75 3.64 37.07
N LEU A 47 15.66 4.51 37.49
CA LEU A 47 16.14 4.49 38.87
C LEU A 47 14.90 4.78 39.72
N SER A 48 14.40 3.73 40.39
CA SER A 48 13.26 3.74 41.32
C SER A 48 11.90 4.19 40.74
N SER A 49 11.01 3.24 40.48
CA SER A 49 9.60 3.37 40.89
C SER A 49 8.87 2.04 40.75
N SER A 50 8.31 1.57 41.85
CA SER A 50 7.42 0.43 41.98
C SER A 50 6.07 0.70 41.30
N SER A 51 5.99 0.49 39.99
CA SER A 51 4.71 0.41 39.27
C SER A 51 4.72 -0.73 38.25
N PRO A 52 3.58 -1.36 37.95
CA PRO A 52 3.54 -2.58 37.16
C PRO A 52 4.02 -2.33 35.73
N SER A 53 5.08 -3.06 35.37
CA SER A 53 5.58 -3.38 34.02
C SER A 53 4.80 -2.81 32.83
N SER A 54 5.23 -1.64 32.33
CA SER A 54 5.03 -1.31 30.91
C SER A 54 5.94 -2.22 30.06
N PRO A 55 5.43 -2.85 28.99
CA PRO A 55 6.23 -3.77 28.19
C PRO A 55 7.43 -3.04 27.56
N SER A 56 8.63 -3.62 27.70
CA SER A 56 9.85 -3.14 27.02
C SER A 56 9.58 -3.08 25.52
N THR A 57 9.54 -1.88 24.96
CA THR A 57 9.27 -1.68 23.53
C THR A 57 10.58 -1.72 22.76
N THR A 58 10.67 -2.59 21.76
CA THR A 58 11.85 -2.68 20.89
C THR A 58 11.98 -1.42 20.05
N PRO A 59 13.14 -0.75 20.06
CA PRO A 59 13.36 0.48 19.30
C PRO A 59 13.11 0.28 17.80
N LEU A 60 12.46 1.24 17.17
CA LEU A 60 12.19 1.24 15.73
C LEU A 60 13.49 1.15 14.93
N SER A 61 13.56 0.18 14.00
CA SER A 61 14.78 -0.12 13.25
C SER A 61 14.65 0.09 11.74
N ILE A 62 13.44 -0.05 11.18
CA ILE A 62 13.16 0.08 9.75
C ILE A 62 11.89 0.90 9.56
N VAL A 63 11.92 1.88 8.65
CA VAL A 63 10.75 2.69 8.30
C VAL A 63 10.55 2.68 6.79
N ALA A 64 9.31 2.51 6.36
CA ALA A 64 8.89 2.60 4.96
C ALA A 64 7.83 3.70 4.82
N LEU A 65 8.11 4.72 4.01
CA LEU A 65 7.21 5.86 3.82
C LEU A 65 6.61 5.83 2.41
N GLN A 66 5.33 6.18 2.32
CA GLN A 66 4.60 6.40 1.06
C GLN A 66 4.13 7.85 1.01
N GLU A 67 3.85 8.36 -0.19
CA GLU A 67 3.50 9.76 -0.43
C GLU A 67 4.47 10.80 0.15
N CYS A 68 5.74 10.41 0.34
CA CYS A 68 6.83 11.33 0.59
C CYS A 68 7.31 11.85 -0.77
N TRP A 69 6.58 12.83 -1.33
CA TRP A 69 6.78 13.26 -2.72
C TRP A 69 7.93 14.26 -2.89
N CYS A 70 8.13 15.17 -1.93
CA CYS A 70 9.13 16.21 -2.01
C CYS A 70 10.45 15.74 -1.37
N HIS A 71 11.57 15.97 -2.05
CA HIS A 71 12.88 15.58 -1.53
C HIS A 71 13.23 16.33 -0.25
N GLU A 72 12.84 17.60 -0.15
CA GLU A 72 13.10 18.45 1.01
C GLU A 72 12.38 17.93 2.27
N ASP A 73 11.16 17.39 2.11
CA ASP A 73 10.42 16.78 3.21
C ASP A 73 11.09 15.46 3.67
N PHE A 74 11.61 14.67 2.72
CA PHE A 74 12.42 13.48 3.02
C PHE A 74 13.70 13.85 3.77
N GLU A 75 14.45 14.86 3.31
CA GLU A 75 15.66 15.33 3.97
C GLU A 75 15.37 15.83 5.39
N ALA A 76 14.27 16.55 5.59
CA ALA A 76 13.84 16.99 6.91
C ALA A 76 13.59 15.80 7.86
N ILE A 77 12.88 14.77 7.38
CA ILE A 77 12.67 13.53 8.15
C ILE A 77 14.00 12.85 8.45
N HIS A 78 14.85 12.63 7.45
CA HIS A 78 16.12 11.93 7.62
C HIS A 78 17.05 12.67 8.57
N ASN A 79 17.16 14.00 8.47
CA ASN A 79 17.97 14.80 9.39
C ASN A 79 17.51 14.66 10.84
N LEU A 80 16.20 14.65 11.09
CA LEU A 80 15.64 14.46 12.43
C LEU A 80 15.89 13.05 12.97
N THR A 81 15.93 12.03 12.12
CA THR A 81 16.08 10.62 12.54
C THR A 81 17.50 10.08 12.44
N ARG A 82 18.45 10.83 11.85
CA ARG A 82 19.77 10.32 11.43
C ARG A 82 20.61 9.73 12.56
N HIS A 83 20.42 10.20 13.79
CA HIS A 83 21.14 9.70 14.96
C HIS A 83 20.78 8.25 15.30
N ALA A 84 19.56 7.79 14.98
CA ALA A 84 19.07 6.43 15.27
C ALA A 84 18.81 5.58 14.01
N LEU A 85 18.46 6.23 12.89
CA LEU A 85 18.23 5.63 11.56
C LEU A 85 19.14 6.31 10.52
N PRO A 86 20.47 6.09 10.58
CA PRO A 86 21.43 6.83 9.76
C PRO A 86 21.35 6.51 8.27
N PHE A 87 20.87 5.31 7.89
CA PHE A 87 20.82 4.87 6.50
C PHE A 87 19.44 5.15 5.93
N ALA A 88 19.35 5.95 4.87
CA ALA A 88 18.07 6.27 4.26
C ALA A 88 18.17 6.29 2.73
N LYS A 89 17.06 5.96 2.07
CA LYS A 89 16.93 5.97 0.62
C LYS A 89 15.59 6.60 0.23
N PHE A 90 15.67 7.72 -0.49
CA PHE A 90 14.58 8.27 -1.28
C PHE A 90 14.56 7.63 -2.67
N PHE A 91 13.39 7.15 -3.12
CA PHE A 91 13.25 6.51 -4.42
C PHE A 91 12.66 7.48 -5.45
N TYR A 92 13.35 7.59 -6.59
CA TYR A 92 12.88 8.33 -7.75
C TYR A 92 12.13 7.38 -8.69
N GLY A 93 11.09 7.88 -9.35
CA GLY A 93 10.27 7.12 -10.30
C GLY A 93 9.25 8.04 -10.98
N GLY A 94 8.70 7.60 -12.12
CA GLY A 94 7.70 8.37 -12.87
C GLY A 94 8.11 9.80 -13.26
N VAL A 95 7.13 10.60 -13.66
CA VAL A 95 7.31 12.02 -14.02
C VAL A 95 7.35 12.90 -12.76
N TRP A 96 6.58 12.55 -11.73
CA TRP A 96 6.41 13.35 -10.51
C TRP A 96 7.03 12.74 -9.25
N GLY A 97 7.85 11.69 -9.38
CA GLY A 97 8.43 10.96 -8.26
C GLY A 97 7.66 9.68 -7.93
N ALA A 98 8.28 8.77 -7.17
CA ALA A 98 7.64 7.54 -6.70
C ALA A 98 6.87 7.73 -5.38
N GLY A 99 7.23 8.77 -4.61
CA GLY A 99 6.66 9.03 -3.28
C GLY A 99 7.12 8.03 -2.21
N LEU A 100 8.15 7.22 -2.48
CA LEU A 100 8.58 6.13 -1.60
C LEU A 100 9.93 6.44 -0.96
N ALA A 101 10.07 6.11 0.33
CA ALA A 101 11.35 6.17 1.05
C ALA A 101 11.51 5.03 2.04
N VAL A 102 12.77 4.65 2.31
CA VAL A 102 13.14 3.72 3.38
C VAL A 102 14.17 4.37 4.29
N LEU A 103 14.01 4.22 5.61
CA LEU A 103 15.02 4.55 6.61
C LEU A 103 15.37 3.30 7.40
N SER A 104 16.63 3.16 7.81
CA SER A 104 17.12 1.98 8.51
C SER A 104 18.20 2.33 9.52
N ARG A 105 18.19 1.57 10.62
CA ARG A 105 19.27 1.49 11.60
C ARG A 105 20.54 0.88 11.01
N TRP A 106 20.42 -0.01 10.02
CA TRP A 106 21.52 -0.79 9.47
C TRP A 106 21.83 -0.44 8.02
N PRO A 107 23.05 -0.75 7.52
CA PRO A 107 23.46 -0.39 6.17
C PRO A 107 22.53 -0.94 5.08
N ILE A 108 22.08 -0.04 4.19
CA ILE A 108 21.41 -0.38 2.93
C ILE A 108 22.49 -0.71 1.90
N THR A 109 22.54 -1.97 1.48
CA THR A 109 23.60 -2.52 0.60
C THR A 109 23.21 -2.55 -0.87
N GLN A 110 21.91 -2.69 -1.16
CA GLN A 110 21.38 -2.70 -2.53
C GLN A 110 20.01 -2.03 -2.56
N THR A 111 19.68 -1.39 -3.66
CA THR A 111 18.37 -0.78 -3.88
C THR A 111 17.90 -1.00 -5.31
N SER A 112 16.59 -1.05 -5.52
CA SER A 112 15.98 -1.01 -6.85
C SER A 112 14.64 -0.29 -6.80
N MET A 113 14.23 0.37 -7.88
CA MET A 113 12.86 0.86 -8.05
C MET A 113 12.33 0.35 -9.38
N THR A 114 11.20 -0.35 -9.36
CA THR A 114 10.55 -0.87 -10.57
C THR A 114 9.13 -0.34 -10.65
N PRO A 115 8.78 0.48 -11.66
CA PRO A 115 7.40 0.82 -11.95
C PRO A 115 6.60 -0.43 -12.30
N TYR A 116 5.33 -0.48 -11.88
CA TYR A 116 4.43 -1.55 -12.29
C TYR A 116 4.08 -1.50 -13.77
N SER A 117 3.77 -2.65 -14.36
CA SER A 117 3.44 -2.74 -15.79
C SER A 117 2.10 -2.07 -16.12
N LEU A 118 1.10 -2.28 -15.25
CA LEU A 118 -0.22 -1.65 -15.34
C LEU A 118 -0.34 -0.54 -14.29
N ASN A 119 -0.45 0.70 -14.74
CA ASN A 119 -0.25 1.88 -13.88
C ASN A 119 -1.31 2.99 -14.02
N GLY A 120 -2.54 2.62 -14.34
CA GLY A 120 -3.62 3.56 -14.61
C GLY A 120 -3.61 4.07 -16.04
N ARG A 121 -4.26 5.22 -16.28
CA ARG A 121 -4.56 5.73 -17.62
C ARG A 121 -4.04 7.15 -17.82
N PRO A 122 -3.39 7.48 -18.96
CA PRO A 122 -2.89 8.83 -19.23
C PRO A 122 -4.02 9.85 -19.37
N THR A 123 -5.20 9.41 -19.81
CA THR A 123 -6.38 10.30 -19.92
C THR A 123 -6.96 10.69 -18.58
N ALA A 124 -6.63 10.01 -17.49
CA ALA A 124 -7.11 10.31 -16.14
C ALA A 124 -6.16 11.27 -15.41
N PHE A 125 -5.82 12.40 -16.06
CA PHE A 125 -4.82 13.35 -15.57
C PHE A 125 -5.18 13.99 -14.22
N TRP A 126 -6.46 14.09 -13.87
CA TRP A 126 -6.94 14.58 -12.58
C TRP A 126 -6.75 13.57 -11.43
N ARG A 127 -6.44 12.30 -11.75
CA ARG A 127 -6.14 11.25 -10.77
C ARG A 127 -4.65 11.16 -10.47
N GLY A 128 -3.79 11.33 -11.48
CA GLY A 128 -2.34 11.47 -11.30
C GLY A 128 -1.53 10.17 -11.24
N ASP A 129 -2.13 9.03 -10.87
CA ASP A 129 -1.43 7.74 -10.67
C ASP A 129 -0.59 7.27 -11.88
N TRP A 130 -1.06 7.53 -13.11
CA TRP A 130 -0.29 7.21 -14.32
C TRP A 130 1.00 8.02 -14.44
N PHE A 131 0.99 9.28 -14.01
CA PHE A 131 2.13 10.18 -14.15
C PHE A 131 3.17 10.00 -13.03
N VAL A 132 2.74 9.61 -11.83
CA VAL A 132 3.67 9.28 -10.74
C VAL A 132 4.34 7.92 -10.96
N GLY A 133 3.75 7.05 -11.78
CA GLY A 133 4.33 5.75 -12.12
C GLY A 133 4.51 4.87 -10.88
N LYS A 134 3.39 4.48 -10.26
CA LYS A 134 3.38 3.61 -9.06
C LYS A 134 4.28 2.39 -9.28
N GLY A 135 4.92 1.91 -8.22
CA GLY A 135 5.89 0.84 -8.35
C GLY A 135 6.31 0.24 -7.03
N LEU A 136 7.21 -0.74 -7.12
CA LEU A 136 7.78 -1.44 -5.99
C LEU A 136 9.26 -1.05 -5.86
N ALA A 137 9.59 -0.43 -4.73
CA ALA A 137 10.97 -0.17 -4.38
C ALA A 137 11.50 -1.26 -3.44
N SER A 138 12.78 -1.58 -3.56
CA SER A 138 13.47 -2.52 -2.67
C SER A 138 14.69 -1.87 -2.01
N ALA A 139 14.94 -2.22 -0.76
CA ALA A 139 16.16 -1.93 -0.02
C ALA A 139 16.64 -3.21 0.67
N THR A 140 17.84 -3.67 0.32
CA THR A 140 18.48 -4.82 0.97
C THR A 140 19.35 -4.34 2.11
N ILE A 141 19.02 -4.77 3.33
CA ILE A 141 19.60 -4.31 4.59
C ILE A 141 20.34 -5.48 5.25
N ARG A 142 21.60 -5.27 5.65
CA ARG A 142 22.38 -6.27 6.39
C ARG A 142 22.25 -5.99 7.89
N VAL A 143 21.46 -6.82 8.59
CA VAL A 143 21.15 -6.64 10.03
C VAL A 143 22.27 -7.22 10.90
N ASP A 144 22.68 -8.45 10.61
CA ASP A 144 23.84 -9.13 11.20
C ASP A 144 24.46 -10.08 10.16
N ASP A 145 25.51 -10.82 10.51
CA ASP A 145 26.21 -11.73 9.59
C ASP A 145 25.31 -12.84 9.01
N SER A 146 24.24 -13.20 9.73
CA SER A 146 23.31 -14.27 9.38
C SER A 146 21.99 -13.78 8.77
N THR A 147 21.68 -12.49 8.91
CA THR A 147 20.37 -11.92 8.60
C THR A 147 20.47 -10.78 7.60
N THR A 148 19.92 -11.02 6.42
CA THR A 148 19.67 -9.99 5.42
C THR A 148 18.16 -9.80 5.28
N VAL A 149 17.73 -8.54 5.38
CA VAL A 149 16.34 -8.13 5.20
C VAL A 149 16.18 -7.47 3.83
N GLU A 150 15.18 -7.87 3.06
CA GLU A 150 14.75 -7.14 1.86
C GLU A 150 13.44 -6.42 2.16
N VAL A 151 13.53 -5.11 2.33
CA VAL A 151 12.36 -4.25 2.52
C VAL A 151 11.82 -3.91 1.15
N LEU A 152 10.60 -4.35 0.86
CA LEU A 152 9.84 -3.99 -0.32
C LEU A 152 8.82 -2.92 0.10
N VAL A 153 8.98 -1.68 -0.38
CA VAL A 153 8.02 -0.61 -0.12
C VAL A 153 7.20 -0.33 -1.38
N THR A 154 5.88 -0.21 -1.21
CA THR A 154 4.97 0.13 -2.32
C THR A 154 3.87 1.08 -1.88
N HIS A 155 3.30 1.76 -2.87
CA HIS A 155 2.01 2.39 -2.80
C HIS A 155 1.28 1.98 -4.08
N THR A 156 0.32 1.06 -4.00
CA THR A 156 -0.39 0.58 -5.19
C THR A 156 -1.44 1.60 -5.65
N HIS A 157 -2.03 1.35 -6.82
CA HIS A 157 -3.00 2.24 -7.45
C HIS A 157 -4.22 2.48 -6.56
N ALA A 158 -4.64 3.73 -6.43
CA ALA A 158 -5.78 4.07 -5.57
C ALA A 158 -7.12 3.52 -6.12
N PRO A 159 -8.06 3.08 -5.27
CA PRO A 159 -9.32 2.47 -5.68
C PRO A 159 -10.38 3.54 -6.03
N TYR A 160 -10.07 4.39 -7.01
CA TYR A 160 -10.89 5.57 -7.35
C TYR A 160 -12.34 5.27 -7.74
N GLU A 161 -12.62 4.07 -8.23
CA GLU A 161 -13.95 3.62 -8.68
C GLU A 161 -14.58 2.63 -7.68
N GLY A 162 -13.88 2.29 -6.59
CA GLY A 162 -14.44 1.59 -5.44
C GLY A 162 -15.04 0.21 -5.71
N GLY A 163 -14.57 -0.50 -6.74
CA GLY A 163 -15.08 -1.82 -7.09
C GLY A 163 -16.48 -1.81 -7.74
N ARG A 164 -16.87 -0.68 -8.36
CA ARG A 164 -18.08 -0.63 -9.20
C ARG A 164 -18.01 -1.65 -10.35
N PRO A 165 -19.14 -2.11 -10.92
CA PRO A 165 -19.14 -3.09 -12.01
C PRO A 165 -18.33 -2.67 -13.24
N ASP A 166 -18.20 -1.37 -13.47
CA ASP A 166 -17.43 -0.76 -14.56
C ASP A 166 -16.03 -0.27 -14.14
N ASP A 167 -15.55 -0.69 -12.95
CA ASP A 167 -14.23 -0.31 -12.43
C ASP A 167 -13.13 -0.67 -13.44
N SER A 168 -12.42 0.35 -13.85
CA SER A 168 -11.39 0.30 -14.87
C SER A 168 -9.98 0.38 -14.26
N TYR A 169 -9.87 0.38 -12.94
CA TYR A 169 -8.64 0.37 -12.17
C TYR A 169 -8.38 -0.94 -11.43
N LEU A 170 -9.39 -1.79 -11.26
CA LEU A 170 -9.26 -3.05 -10.53
C LEU A 170 -8.16 -3.96 -11.12
N LEU A 171 -8.12 -4.19 -12.44
CA LEU A 171 -7.04 -5.00 -13.03
C LEU A 171 -5.65 -4.42 -12.74
N HIS A 172 -5.49 -3.10 -12.78
CA HIS A 172 -4.21 -2.47 -12.45
C HIS A 172 -3.80 -2.85 -11.02
N GLN A 173 -4.67 -2.66 -10.04
CA GLN A 173 -4.38 -3.00 -8.65
C GLN A 173 -4.03 -4.49 -8.48
N VAL A 174 -4.81 -5.38 -9.11
CA VAL A 174 -4.59 -6.83 -9.08
C VAL A 174 -3.23 -7.19 -9.67
N ALA A 175 -2.88 -6.66 -10.85
CA ALA A 175 -1.59 -6.91 -11.48
C ALA A 175 -0.42 -6.38 -10.65
N GLN A 176 -0.56 -5.22 -10.02
CA GLN A 176 0.45 -4.64 -9.13
C GLN A 176 0.71 -5.53 -7.91
N THR A 177 -0.35 -6.02 -7.27
CA THR A 177 -0.21 -6.95 -6.13
C THR A 177 0.37 -8.30 -6.54
N TRP A 178 0.03 -8.82 -7.71
CA TRP A 178 0.66 -10.01 -8.28
C TRP A 178 2.17 -9.83 -8.49
N GLU A 179 2.57 -8.72 -9.12
CA GLU A 179 3.98 -8.39 -9.32
C GLU A 179 4.74 -8.26 -7.99
N ALA A 180 4.12 -7.62 -6.97
CA ALA A 180 4.67 -7.56 -5.62
C ALA A 180 4.84 -8.95 -5.00
N GLY A 181 3.85 -9.84 -5.16
CA GLY A 181 3.90 -11.22 -4.70
C GLY A 181 5.07 -12.00 -5.31
N LYS A 182 5.25 -11.91 -6.63
CA LYS A 182 6.39 -12.53 -7.33
C LYS A 182 7.74 -12.02 -6.80
N ARG A 183 7.82 -10.73 -6.47
CA ARG A 183 9.04 -10.11 -5.92
C ARG A 183 9.32 -10.55 -4.48
N ILE A 184 8.28 -10.70 -3.65
CA ILE A 184 8.37 -11.30 -2.32
C ILE A 184 8.93 -12.71 -2.43
N ARG A 185 8.36 -13.55 -3.32
CA ARG A 185 8.89 -14.91 -3.57
C ARG A 185 10.36 -14.88 -3.94
N ALA A 186 10.72 -14.12 -4.97
CA ALA A 186 12.08 -14.08 -5.47
C ALA A 186 13.09 -13.63 -4.40
N ALA A 187 12.68 -12.75 -3.49
CA ALA A 187 13.51 -12.31 -2.36
C ALA A 187 13.65 -13.40 -1.28
N ALA A 188 12.55 -14.05 -0.92
CA ALA A 188 12.54 -15.13 0.07
C ALA A 188 13.34 -16.36 -0.41
N GLU A 189 13.22 -16.73 -1.69
CA GLU A 189 13.98 -17.82 -2.32
C GLU A 189 15.49 -17.57 -2.34
N ARG A 190 15.93 -16.30 -2.31
CA ARG A 190 17.34 -15.91 -2.12
C ARG A 190 17.80 -16.02 -0.66
N GLY A 191 16.97 -16.51 0.25
CA GLY A 191 17.27 -16.69 1.67
C GLY A 191 17.21 -15.40 2.49
N ARG A 192 16.49 -14.37 2.02
CA ARG A 192 16.33 -13.09 2.73
C ARG A 192 15.04 -13.10 3.56
N LEU A 193 15.05 -12.46 4.73
CA LEU A 193 13.81 -12.07 5.41
C LEU A 193 13.17 -10.94 4.61
N VAL A 194 11.97 -11.11 4.10
CA VAL A 194 11.27 -10.08 3.34
C VAL A 194 10.35 -9.31 4.26
N LEU A 195 10.36 -7.98 4.17
CA LEU A 195 9.35 -7.10 4.77
C LEU A 195 8.67 -6.34 3.62
N ALA A 196 7.44 -6.72 3.26
CA ALA A 196 6.66 -6.00 2.26
C ALA A 196 5.72 -5.02 2.96
N MET A 197 5.98 -3.72 2.79
CA MET A 197 5.43 -2.64 3.60
C MET A 197 4.79 -1.58 2.72
N GLY A 198 3.68 -1.00 3.17
CA GLY A 198 3.13 0.19 2.53
C GLY A 198 1.61 0.25 2.50
N ASP A 199 1.12 1.24 1.75
CA ASP A 199 -0.30 1.39 1.42
C ASP A 199 -0.59 0.54 0.17
N PHE A 200 -1.20 -0.63 0.38
CA PHE A 200 -1.56 -1.54 -0.69
C PHE A 200 -2.94 -1.23 -1.28
N ASN A 201 -3.63 -0.16 -0.83
CA ASN A 201 -4.93 0.26 -1.34
C ASN A 201 -5.96 -0.88 -1.44
N MET A 202 -5.83 -1.90 -0.59
CA MET A 202 -6.62 -3.12 -0.62
C MET A 202 -7.11 -3.48 0.78
N THR A 203 -8.27 -4.11 0.87
CA THR A 203 -8.76 -4.67 2.13
C THR A 203 -8.44 -6.16 2.24
N PRO A 204 -8.45 -6.74 3.45
CA PRO A 204 -8.20 -8.17 3.62
C PRO A 204 -9.17 -9.02 2.79
N ASP A 205 -8.66 -10.10 2.21
CA ASP A 205 -9.39 -11.04 1.34
C ASP A 205 -10.01 -10.45 0.06
N SER A 206 -9.75 -9.18 -0.27
CA SER A 206 -10.07 -8.61 -1.58
C SER A 206 -9.34 -9.33 -2.72
N LEU A 207 -9.77 -9.15 -3.97
CA LEU A 207 -9.13 -9.80 -5.13
C LEU A 207 -7.64 -9.42 -5.26
N GLN A 208 -7.30 -8.17 -4.93
CA GLN A 208 -5.94 -7.65 -4.87
C GLN A 208 -5.12 -8.36 -3.79
N TYR A 209 -5.68 -8.51 -2.58
CA TYR A 209 -5.06 -9.24 -1.48
C TYR A 209 -4.80 -10.69 -1.88
N GLN A 210 -5.80 -11.38 -2.44
CA GLN A 210 -5.64 -12.74 -2.95
C GLN A 210 -4.55 -12.81 -4.03
N SER A 211 -4.52 -11.84 -4.96
CA SER A 211 -3.53 -11.78 -6.04
C SER A 211 -2.09 -11.63 -5.54
N LEU A 212 -1.85 -10.91 -4.44
CA LEU A 212 -0.55 -10.86 -3.76
C LEU A 212 -0.08 -12.25 -3.35
N TYR A 213 -0.95 -13.01 -2.69
CA TYR A 213 -0.65 -14.37 -2.25
C TYR A 213 -0.53 -15.35 -3.42
N LEU A 214 -1.35 -15.23 -4.47
CA LEU A 214 -1.18 -16.01 -5.70
C LEU A 214 0.20 -15.73 -6.31
N GLY A 215 0.59 -14.46 -6.38
CA GLY A 215 1.89 -14.02 -6.90
C GLY A 215 3.06 -14.56 -6.08
N ALA A 216 2.95 -14.58 -4.76
CA ALA A 216 3.95 -15.17 -3.87
C ALA A 216 4.03 -16.70 -4.03
N ASN A 217 2.89 -17.37 -4.17
CA ASN A 217 2.81 -18.83 -4.24
C ASN A 217 2.87 -19.43 -5.65
N ALA A 218 3.05 -18.61 -6.69
CA ALA A 218 3.15 -19.07 -8.08
C ALA A 218 4.44 -19.85 -8.36
N ALA A 219 4.51 -21.10 -7.92
CA ALA A 219 5.62 -21.99 -8.23
C ALA A 219 5.47 -22.59 -9.64
N SER A 220 6.59 -22.58 -10.36
CA SER A 220 6.78 -23.18 -11.69
C SER A 220 6.60 -24.71 -11.62
N PRO A 221 5.94 -25.34 -12.61
CA PRO A 221 5.82 -26.78 -12.65
C PRO A 221 7.20 -27.40 -12.98
N VAL A 222 7.44 -28.61 -12.45
CA VAL A 222 8.56 -29.52 -12.74
C VAL A 222 9.82 -29.35 -11.88
N LEU A 223 9.79 -29.92 -10.68
CA LEU A 223 10.64 -31.06 -10.32
C LEU A 223 10.15 -31.68 -9.00
N SER A 224 9.65 -32.91 -9.14
CA SER A 224 9.71 -34.03 -8.20
C SER A 224 10.03 -33.75 -6.73
N SER A 225 9.15 -34.27 -5.85
CA SER A 225 9.44 -34.73 -4.48
C SER A 225 10.05 -33.71 -3.50
N SER A 226 9.22 -33.32 -2.52
CA SER A 226 9.54 -32.69 -1.22
C SER A 226 9.88 -31.19 -1.13
N THR A 227 10.04 -30.44 -2.23
CA THR A 227 10.30 -28.98 -2.16
C THR A 227 9.04 -28.15 -2.44
N SER A 228 8.08 -28.23 -1.51
CA SER A 228 7.07 -27.17 -1.33
C SER A 228 7.79 -25.83 -1.09
N THR A 229 7.20 -24.72 -1.52
CA THR A 229 7.76 -23.36 -1.33
C THR A 229 8.44 -23.20 0.03
N ASN A 230 9.75 -22.92 0.04
CA ASN A 230 10.56 -22.79 1.26
C ASN A 230 10.26 -21.49 2.01
N PHE A 231 9.04 -20.97 2.00
CA PHE A 231 8.62 -19.83 2.81
C PHE A 231 7.09 -19.77 2.87
N VAL A 232 6.58 -19.03 3.84
CA VAL A 232 5.17 -18.64 3.95
C VAL A 232 5.09 -17.12 3.98
N LEU A 233 4.12 -16.54 3.26
CA LEU A 233 3.81 -15.13 3.36
C LEU A 233 2.82 -14.90 4.50
N HIS A 234 3.22 -14.09 5.47
CA HIS A 234 2.43 -13.76 6.65
C HIS A 234 1.94 -12.31 6.60
N ASP A 235 0.69 -12.11 7.01
CA ASP A 235 0.12 -10.81 7.32
C ASP A 235 0.27 -10.60 8.82
N THR A 236 1.19 -9.72 9.23
CA THR A 236 1.56 -9.56 10.65
C THR A 236 0.36 -9.19 11.51
N TRP A 237 -0.61 -8.47 10.95
CA TRP A 237 -1.80 -8.09 11.71
C TRP A 237 -2.72 -9.29 11.93
N ARG A 238 -2.92 -10.14 10.90
CA ARG A 238 -3.76 -11.34 11.02
C ARG A 238 -3.11 -12.44 11.87
N ASP A 239 -1.78 -12.49 11.92
CA ASP A 239 -1.06 -13.39 12.84
C ASP A 239 -1.51 -13.15 14.30
N LEU A 240 -1.76 -11.89 14.68
CA LEU A 240 -2.17 -11.51 16.05
C LEU A 240 -3.69 -11.35 16.21
N HIS A 241 -4.38 -10.90 15.17
CA HIS A 241 -5.82 -10.62 15.15
C HIS A 241 -6.49 -11.40 14.01
N PRO A 242 -6.63 -12.73 14.11
CA PRO A 242 -7.16 -13.57 13.03
C PRO A 242 -8.61 -13.24 12.66
N ASN A 243 -9.36 -12.61 13.57
CA ASN A 243 -10.75 -12.22 13.41
C ASN A 243 -10.94 -10.74 13.01
N ALA A 244 -9.86 -10.02 12.70
CA ALA A 244 -9.90 -8.64 12.23
C ALA A 244 -10.83 -8.49 11.01
N ALA A 245 -11.53 -7.36 10.92
CA ALA A 245 -12.50 -7.07 9.86
C ALA A 245 -11.89 -7.17 8.45
N LEU A 246 -12.70 -7.63 7.48
CA LEU A 246 -12.29 -7.77 6.08
C LEU A 246 -12.40 -6.46 5.27
N GLY A 247 -12.88 -5.40 5.91
CA GLY A 247 -13.09 -4.09 5.31
C GLY A 247 -13.93 -3.22 6.24
N ASN A 248 -14.39 -2.09 5.73
CA ASN A 248 -15.32 -1.22 6.46
C ASN A 248 -16.70 -1.90 6.62
N SER A 249 -17.59 -1.34 7.45
CA SER A 249 -18.90 -1.95 7.73
C SER A 249 -19.83 -2.06 6.51
N TYR A 250 -19.53 -1.36 5.43
CA TYR A 250 -20.29 -1.44 4.17
C TYR A 250 -19.72 -2.46 3.18
N ASN A 251 -18.56 -3.05 3.48
CA ASN A 251 -17.90 -4.00 2.60
C ASN A 251 -18.71 -5.31 2.52
N PRO A 252 -19.06 -5.82 1.32
CA PRO A 252 -19.85 -7.03 1.17
C PRO A 252 -19.23 -8.29 1.81
N LEU A 253 -17.90 -8.41 1.81
CA LEU A 253 -17.20 -9.54 2.45
C LEU A 253 -17.33 -9.47 3.96
N GLU A 254 -17.15 -8.27 4.55
CA GLU A 254 -17.31 -8.08 5.99
C GLU A 254 -18.77 -8.29 6.44
N GLN A 255 -19.73 -7.76 5.69
CA GLN A 255 -21.16 -8.02 5.94
C GLN A 255 -21.49 -9.51 5.83
N GLY A 256 -20.89 -10.22 4.87
CA GLY A 256 -21.01 -11.67 4.72
C GLY A 256 -20.47 -12.43 5.94
N ARG A 257 -19.26 -12.08 6.38
CA ARG A 257 -18.61 -12.65 7.57
C ARG A 257 -19.44 -12.42 8.83
N GLN A 258 -19.93 -11.20 9.05
CA GLN A 258 -20.75 -10.88 10.22
C GLN A 258 -22.08 -11.66 10.22
N ARG A 259 -22.73 -11.83 9.06
CA ARG A 259 -23.93 -12.67 8.94
C ARG A 259 -23.65 -14.14 9.26
N GLN A 260 -22.46 -14.66 8.94
CA GLN A 260 -22.09 -16.03 9.29
C GLN A 260 -21.83 -16.19 10.79
N LEU A 261 -21.15 -15.21 11.42
CA LEU A 261 -20.87 -15.22 12.85
C LEU A 261 -22.10 -14.96 13.72
N SER A 262 -23.09 -14.23 13.21
CA SER A 262 -24.32 -13.91 13.92
C SER A 262 -25.53 -13.91 12.98
N PRO A 263 -26.05 -15.11 12.60
CA PRO A 263 -27.11 -15.25 11.60
C PRO A 263 -28.43 -14.55 11.95
N HIS A 264 -28.68 -14.27 13.23
CA HIS A 264 -29.90 -13.60 13.72
C HIS A 264 -29.57 -12.28 14.44
N GLY A 265 -28.30 -11.86 14.42
CA GLY A 265 -27.83 -10.64 15.07
C GLY A 265 -27.93 -9.44 14.13
N GLN A 266 -28.19 -8.26 14.70
CA GLN A 266 -28.04 -7.01 13.98
C GLN A 266 -26.56 -6.76 13.67
N GLN A 267 -26.29 -6.17 12.50
CA GLN A 267 -24.93 -5.81 12.10
C GLN A 267 -24.29 -4.90 13.16
N THR A 268 -23.15 -5.31 13.72
CA THR A 268 -22.43 -4.51 14.70
C THR A 268 -21.44 -3.58 13.98
N ILE A 269 -21.57 -2.29 14.24
CA ILE A 269 -20.61 -1.28 13.78
C ILE A 269 -19.50 -1.18 14.83
N PRO A 270 -18.24 -1.46 14.48
CA PRO A 270 -17.12 -1.31 15.41
C PRO A 270 -16.95 0.13 15.87
N THR A 271 -16.46 0.31 17.09
CA THR A 271 -16.06 1.63 17.60
C THR A 271 -14.68 2.03 17.06
N ALA A 272 -14.33 3.31 17.15
CA ALA A 272 -13.03 3.82 16.75
C ALA A 272 -11.87 3.11 17.48
N ALA A 273 -11.98 2.88 18.79
CA ALA A 273 -11.00 2.12 19.57
C ALA A 273 -10.88 0.66 19.12
N PHE A 274 -12.00 -0.04 18.90
CA PHE A 274 -11.97 -1.42 18.43
C PHE A 274 -11.31 -1.50 17.04
N ASN A 275 -11.62 -0.53 16.18
CA ASN A 275 -11.04 -0.44 14.85
C ASN A 275 -9.51 -0.26 14.87
N LEU A 276 -8.98 0.57 15.77
CA LEU A 276 -7.54 0.76 15.95
C LEU A 276 -6.86 -0.46 16.58
N ALA A 277 -7.47 -1.05 17.62
CA ALA A 277 -6.84 -2.09 18.42
C ALA A 277 -6.96 -3.50 17.80
N GLU A 278 -8.13 -3.85 17.27
CA GLU A 278 -8.41 -5.21 16.77
C GLU A 278 -8.38 -5.29 15.24
N ASN A 279 -9.05 -4.35 14.56
CA ASN A 279 -9.14 -4.40 13.09
C ASN A 279 -7.88 -3.85 12.38
N GLY A 280 -7.06 -3.08 13.09
CA GLY A 280 -5.84 -2.47 12.53
C GLY A 280 -6.12 -1.43 11.46
N THR A 281 -7.22 -0.67 11.59
CA THR A 281 -7.58 0.32 10.59
C THR A 281 -6.69 1.56 10.70
N ALA A 282 -5.97 1.85 9.62
CA ALA A 282 -5.08 3.00 9.52
C ALA A 282 -5.68 4.13 8.68
N SER A 283 -6.73 3.88 7.90
CA SER A 283 -7.33 4.85 6.99
C SER A 283 -8.82 5.01 7.25
N ASP A 284 -9.36 6.16 6.84
CA ASP A 284 -10.79 6.53 6.94
C ASP A 284 -11.39 6.54 8.37
N ASN A 285 -10.55 6.44 9.41
CA ASN A 285 -10.99 6.41 10.81
C ASN A 285 -11.62 7.75 11.24
N VAL A 286 -12.69 7.70 12.04
CA VAL A 286 -13.43 8.89 12.53
C VAL A 286 -12.59 9.82 13.42
N LEU A 287 -11.54 9.30 14.05
CA LEU A 287 -10.57 10.09 14.83
C LEU A 287 -9.64 10.91 13.95
N ASN A 288 -9.49 10.54 12.67
CA ASN A 288 -8.61 11.26 11.77
C ASN A 288 -9.25 12.61 11.39
N THR A 289 -8.59 13.70 11.79
CA THR A 289 -9.13 15.06 11.62
C THR A 289 -9.38 15.45 10.17
N TRP A 290 -8.71 14.81 9.20
CA TRP A 290 -8.92 15.05 7.77
C TRP A 290 -10.26 14.51 7.26
N ARG A 291 -10.90 13.59 8.03
CA ARG A 291 -12.24 13.05 7.80
C ARG A 291 -13.35 13.88 8.43
N TRP A 292 -13.01 14.82 9.31
CA TRP A 292 -14.01 15.63 10.00
C TRP A 292 -14.75 16.57 9.04
N PRO A 293 -15.97 17.02 9.39
CA PRO A 293 -16.66 18.07 8.64
C PRO A 293 -15.80 19.33 8.47
N LYS A 294 -15.91 20.00 7.31
CA LYS A 294 -15.04 21.15 6.96
C LYS A 294 -15.16 22.33 7.92
N ASP A 295 -16.31 22.54 8.54
CA ASP A 295 -16.50 23.54 9.60
C ASP A 295 -15.66 23.22 10.84
N LYS A 296 -15.61 21.94 11.25
CA LYS A 296 -14.77 21.48 12.38
C LYS A 296 -13.29 21.59 12.06
N GLN A 297 -12.87 21.17 10.85
CA GLN A 297 -11.49 21.36 10.39
C GLN A 297 -11.08 22.85 10.40
N LYS A 298 -11.95 23.74 9.91
CA LYS A 298 -11.69 25.19 9.91
C LYS A 298 -11.62 25.76 11.32
N ARG A 299 -12.50 25.34 12.24
CA ARG A 299 -12.47 25.75 13.65
C ARG A 299 -11.18 25.30 14.34
N LEU A 300 -10.79 24.05 14.15
CA LEU A 300 -9.52 23.50 14.63
C LEU A 300 -8.34 24.33 14.09
N HIS A 301 -8.29 24.61 12.79
CA HIS A 301 -7.20 25.40 12.23
C HIS A 301 -7.14 26.82 12.82
N LYS A 302 -8.29 27.49 12.97
CA LYS A 302 -8.37 28.83 13.59
C LYS A 302 -7.94 28.82 15.06
N SER A 303 -8.32 27.81 15.84
CA SER A 303 -7.95 27.73 17.26
C SER A 303 -6.42 27.61 17.40
N TYR A 304 -5.78 26.82 16.55
CA TYR A 304 -4.32 26.67 16.56
C TYR A 304 -3.57 27.89 16.03
N GLN A 305 -4.07 28.57 14.98
CA GLN A 305 -3.52 29.86 14.55
C GLN A 305 -3.53 30.89 15.69
N ARG A 306 -4.64 30.96 16.45
CA ARG A 306 -4.75 31.84 17.63
C ARG A 306 -3.78 31.44 18.73
N ARG A 307 -3.66 30.14 19.04
CA ARG A 307 -2.68 29.62 20.03
C ARG A 307 -1.24 30.02 19.66
N HIS A 308 -0.87 29.86 18.39
CA HIS A 308 0.46 30.20 17.91
C HIS A 308 0.74 31.71 17.98
N GLN A 309 -0.22 32.56 17.57
CA GLN A 309 -0.10 34.02 17.71
C GLN A 309 0.07 34.45 19.17
N ARG A 310 -0.65 33.82 20.11
CA ARG A 310 -0.51 34.10 21.55
C ARG A 310 0.87 33.73 22.09
N GLN A 311 1.40 32.58 21.69
CA GLN A 311 2.74 32.16 22.09
C GLN A 311 3.81 33.14 21.59
N GLN A 312 3.69 33.62 20.34
CA GLN A 312 4.59 34.65 19.81
C GLN A 312 4.45 35.99 20.56
N GLN A 313 3.25 36.34 21.02
CA GLN A 313 2.97 37.59 21.75
C GLN A 313 3.15 37.48 23.28
N GLN A 314 3.55 36.30 23.81
CA GLN A 314 3.66 36.02 25.25
C GLN A 314 2.41 36.42 26.07
N ARG A 315 1.21 36.32 25.48
CA ARG A 315 -0.04 36.79 26.10
C ARG A 315 -0.77 35.64 26.82
N LYS A 316 -1.21 35.86 28.06
CA LYS A 316 -2.07 34.91 28.79
C LYS A 316 -3.48 34.84 28.17
N PRO A 317 -4.12 33.65 28.10
CA PRO A 317 -5.49 33.53 27.64
C PRO A 317 -6.48 34.20 28.60
N ALA A 318 -7.49 34.90 28.06
CA ALA A 318 -8.61 35.39 28.84
C ALA A 318 -9.61 34.24 29.11
N ALA A 319 -10.30 34.27 30.25
CA ALA A 319 -11.18 33.18 30.71
C ALA A 319 -12.31 32.82 29.72
N ASP A 320 -12.77 33.78 28.92
CA ASP A 320 -13.85 33.58 27.93
C ASP A 320 -13.34 33.19 26.53
N GLU A 321 -12.02 33.27 26.27
CA GLU A 321 -11.43 32.95 24.96
C GLU A 321 -11.03 31.47 24.81
N ASP A 322 -11.05 30.70 25.90
CA ASP A 322 -10.63 29.29 25.93
C ASP A 322 -11.77 28.30 25.62
N ILE A 323 -12.97 28.82 25.34
CA ILE A 323 -14.18 28.04 24.98
C ILE A 323 -14.29 27.88 23.46
N ASP A 324 -13.21 27.47 22.79
CA ASP A 324 -13.38 26.70 21.56
C ASP A 324 -13.41 25.24 22.03
N SER A 325 -14.62 24.73 22.33
CA SER A 325 -14.80 23.32 22.66
C SER A 325 -14.04 22.47 21.67
N GLU A 326 -12.93 21.89 22.14
CA GLU A 326 -12.10 21.00 21.34
C GLU A 326 -13.05 19.91 20.87
N PHE A 327 -13.25 19.84 19.55
CA PHE A 327 -14.11 18.81 18.99
C PHE A 327 -13.35 17.50 19.18
N VAL A 328 -13.65 16.81 20.28
CA VAL A 328 -13.07 15.52 20.63
C VAL A 328 -14.06 14.45 20.21
N VAL A 329 -13.59 13.54 19.36
CA VAL A 329 -14.33 12.34 19.02
C VAL A 329 -13.96 11.28 20.05
N ALA A 330 -14.96 10.75 20.76
CA ALA A 330 -14.74 9.74 21.78
C ALA A 330 -14.33 8.40 21.16
N LEU A 331 -13.51 7.62 21.85
CA LEU A 331 -12.98 6.34 21.36
C LEU A 331 -14.06 5.27 21.16
N ASP A 332 -15.20 5.40 21.83
CA ASP A 332 -16.38 4.54 21.69
C ASP A 332 -17.32 4.97 20.54
N THR A 333 -16.99 6.04 19.81
CA THR A 333 -17.76 6.48 18.64
C THR A 333 -17.82 5.37 17.58
N PRO A 334 -19.00 5.01 17.05
CA PRO A 334 -19.12 4.08 15.93
C PRO A 334 -18.37 4.58 14.70
N ASP A 335 -17.57 3.72 14.09
CA ASP A 335 -16.69 4.06 12.98
C ASP A 335 -16.87 3.07 11.80
N PRO A 336 -17.96 3.22 11.03
CA PRO A 336 -18.31 2.27 9.98
C PRO A 336 -17.45 2.41 8.73
N ALA A 337 -16.65 3.48 8.61
CA ALA A 337 -15.92 3.82 7.40
C ALA A 337 -14.47 3.36 7.41
N ALA A 338 -13.89 3.08 8.59
CA ALA A 338 -12.48 2.76 8.74
C ALA A 338 -12.05 1.51 7.98
N LYS A 339 -10.81 1.54 7.46
CA LYS A 339 -10.24 0.50 6.62
C LYS A 339 -8.79 0.21 6.99
N ARG A 340 -8.39 -1.05 6.82
CA ARG A 340 -6.99 -1.48 6.80
C ARG A 340 -6.51 -1.51 5.35
N LEU A 341 -5.70 -0.52 4.98
CA LEU A 341 -5.09 -0.39 3.64
C LEU A 341 -3.56 -0.47 3.70
N ASP A 342 -3.00 -0.09 4.86
CA ASP A 342 -1.57 -0.16 5.17
C ASP A 342 -1.20 -1.51 5.79
N TYR A 343 -0.16 -2.15 5.26
CA TYR A 343 0.26 -3.48 5.69
C TYR A 343 1.77 -3.56 5.93
N VAL A 344 2.14 -4.49 6.81
CA VAL A 344 3.46 -5.09 6.88
C VAL A 344 3.25 -6.59 6.70
N PHE A 345 3.69 -7.13 5.57
CA PHE A 345 3.78 -8.57 5.37
C PHE A 345 5.22 -9.01 5.59
N TYR A 346 5.43 -10.24 6.04
CA TYR A 346 6.76 -10.85 6.05
C TYR A 346 6.78 -12.23 5.43
N ALA A 347 7.92 -12.58 4.85
CA ALA A 347 8.21 -13.93 4.39
C ALA A 347 9.62 -14.27 4.82
N ALA A 348 9.77 -15.38 5.54
CA ALA A 348 11.07 -15.90 5.95
C ALA A 348 11.32 -17.26 5.27
N PRO A 349 12.57 -17.56 4.87
CA PRO A 349 12.90 -18.88 4.36
C PRO A 349 12.64 -19.96 5.41
N CYS A 350 11.71 -20.87 5.14
CA CYS A 350 11.40 -22.09 5.88
C CYS A 350 12.43 -23.21 5.59
N HIS A 351 12.55 -24.14 6.54
CA HIS A 351 13.32 -25.37 6.40
C HIS A 351 12.66 -26.34 5.40
N PRO A 352 13.36 -26.85 4.37
CA PRO A 352 13.00 -28.12 3.76
C PRO A 352 13.38 -29.26 4.71
N GLY A 353 12.50 -30.25 4.85
CA GLY A 353 12.64 -31.37 5.79
C GLY A 353 14.07 -31.90 5.92
N ALA A 354 14.59 -31.88 7.14
CA ALA A 354 15.89 -32.46 7.48
C ALA A 354 15.82 -33.99 7.42
N THR A 355 15.86 -34.56 6.22
CA THR A 355 16.40 -35.91 6.06
C THR A 355 17.90 -35.78 5.91
N PHE A 356 18.59 -35.97 7.05
CA PHE A 356 20.04 -36.14 7.19
C PHE A 356 20.92 -35.00 6.65
N SER A 357 21.15 -33.93 7.43
CA SER A 357 22.39 -33.15 7.33
C SER A 357 22.65 -32.28 8.55
N THR A 358 23.91 -32.21 8.96
CA THR A 358 24.52 -31.57 10.13
C THR A 358 24.59 -30.02 10.06
N THR A 359 23.63 -29.37 9.40
CA THR A 359 23.59 -27.90 9.31
C THR A 359 22.86 -27.27 10.51
N PRO A 360 23.38 -26.17 11.08
CA PRO A 360 22.76 -25.53 12.24
C PRO A 360 21.33 -25.07 11.92
N GLU A 361 20.42 -25.35 12.85
CA GLU A 361 19.01 -25.04 12.76
C GLU A 361 18.80 -23.53 12.48
N ARG A 362 18.32 -23.20 11.28
CA ARG A 362 17.95 -21.81 10.94
C ARG A 362 16.83 -21.31 11.84
N PRO A 363 16.93 -20.04 12.31
CA PRO A 363 15.98 -19.48 13.25
C PRO A 363 14.61 -19.20 12.61
N VAL A 364 13.56 -19.26 13.44
CA VAL A 364 12.17 -19.02 13.03
C VAL A 364 11.81 -17.57 13.32
N TRP A 365 11.14 -16.90 12.38
CA TRP A 365 10.62 -15.55 12.56
C TRP A 365 9.14 -15.58 12.89
N ARG A 366 8.71 -14.77 13.86
CA ARG A 366 7.29 -14.61 14.23
C ARG A 366 6.94 -13.15 14.48
N THR A 367 5.67 -12.82 14.28
CA THR A 367 5.12 -11.54 14.72
C THR A 367 5.00 -11.51 16.23
N LYS A 368 5.76 -10.64 16.89
CA LYS A 368 5.69 -10.43 18.35
C LYS A 368 4.63 -9.39 18.73
N ALA A 369 4.53 -8.32 17.95
CA ALA A 369 3.59 -7.22 18.20
C ALA A 369 3.22 -6.50 16.91
N ALA A 370 1.98 -6.01 16.81
CA ALA A 370 1.52 -5.10 15.78
C ALA A 370 0.60 -4.05 16.42
N ARG A 371 0.68 -2.79 15.99
CA ARG A 371 -0.20 -1.71 16.48
C ARG A 371 -0.36 -0.59 15.46
N VAL A 372 -1.51 0.09 15.50
CA VAL A 372 -1.67 1.38 14.84
C VAL A 372 -0.96 2.44 15.69
N ALA A 373 -0.24 3.35 15.04
CA ALA A 373 0.64 4.34 15.67
C ALA A 373 0.43 5.73 15.05
N MET A 374 0.91 6.77 15.75
CA MET A 374 0.75 8.17 15.34
C MET A 374 -0.72 8.60 15.19
N VAL A 375 -1.59 8.06 16.03
CA VAL A 375 -3.02 8.39 16.08
C VAL A 375 -3.24 9.80 16.63
N GLU A 376 -2.34 10.21 17.52
CA GLU A 376 -2.38 11.46 18.25
C GLU A 376 -2.28 12.65 17.29
N PRO A 377 -3.07 13.72 17.49
CA PRO A 377 -2.94 14.93 16.70
C PRO A 377 -1.56 15.58 16.82
N HIS A 378 -1.18 16.38 15.82
CA HIS A 378 0.03 17.19 15.84
C HIS A 378 0.01 18.13 17.06
N PRO A 379 1.07 18.15 17.90
CA PRO A 379 1.04 18.81 19.21
C PRO A 379 0.74 20.31 19.14
N THR A 380 1.21 20.98 18.08
CA THR A 380 1.00 22.43 17.89
C THR A 380 0.03 22.79 16.78
N LEU A 381 -0.57 21.83 16.07
CA LEU A 381 -1.51 22.10 14.96
C LEU A 381 -2.87 21.42 15.16
N GLY A 382 -2.96 20.41 16.03
CA GLY A 382 -4.17 19.67 16.37
C GLY A 382 -4.78 18.83 15.26
N CYS A 383 -4.21 18.85 14.06
CA CYS A 383 -4.59 17.97 12.97
C CYS A 383 -3.79 16.67 13.03
N SER A 384 -4.35 15.60 12.49
CA SER A 384 -3.64 14.33 12.27
C SER A 384 -2.42 14.58 11.38
N VAL A 385 -1.30 13.93 11.69
CA VAL A 385 -0.04 14.17 10.95
C VAL A 385 -0.09 13.62 9.52
N SER A 386 -1.00 12.70 9.22
CA SER A 386 -1.34 12.25 7.87
C SER A 386 -2.83 11.88 7.79
N ASP A 387 -3.37 11.69 6.58
CA ASP A 387 -4.71 11.13 6.36
C ASP A 387 -4.77 9.62 6.62
N HIS A 388 -3.61 8.99 6.80
CA HIS A 388 -3.42 7.65 7.33
C HIS A 388 -2.73 7.70 8.71
N TYR A 389 -2.94 6.66 9.51
CA TYR A 389 -2.14 6.35 10.68
C TYR A 389 -1.02 5.38 10.33
N ALA A 390 0.05 5.35 11.13
CA ALA A 390 1.16 4.44 10.89
C ALA A 390 0.81 3.02 11.36
N VAL A 391 1.38 2.01 10.73
CA VAL A 391 1.33 0.61 11.20
C VAL A 391 2.74 0.22 11.66
N ALA A 392 2.87 -0.14 12.93
CA ALA A 392 4.13 -0.54 13.55
C ALA A 392 4.09 -2.00 13.96
N VAL A 393 5.15 -2.75 13.64
CA VAL A 393 5.25 -4.19 13.88
C VAL A 393 6.61 -4.52 14.46
N THR A 394 6.67 -5.50 15.36
CA THR A 394 7.92 -6.10 15.84
C THR A 394 7.93 -7.58 15.47
N LEU A 395 8.95 -7.99 14.73
CA LEU A 395 9.27 -9.40 14.49
C LEU A 395 10.37 -9.85 15.44
N VAL A 396 10.26 -11.08 15.92
CA VAL A 396 11.27 -11.72 16.76
C VAL A 396 11.84 -12.95 16.06
N ARG A 397 13.16 -13.10 16.18
CA ARG A 397 13.90 -14.28 15.73
C ARG A 397 14.08 -15.23 16.90
N GLU A 398 13.35 -16.34 16.87
CA GLU A 398 13.43 -17.38 17.90
C GLU A 398 14.42 -18.48 17.50
N PRO A 399 15.17 -19.06 18.47
CA PRO A 399 15.92 -20.27 18.22
C PRO A 399 14.94 -21.39 17.83
N ALA A 400 15.32 -22.21 16.85
CA ALA A 400 14.52 -23.36 16.46
C ALA A 400 14.43 -24.32 17.67
N THR A 401 13.26 -24.44 18.29
CA THR A 401 13.00 -25.52 19.24
C THR A 401 12.31 -26.67 18.52
N ALA A 402 12.73 -27.90 18.83
CA ALA A 402 12.32 -29.15 18.17
C ALA A 402 10.80 -29.46 18.20
N THR A 403 9.98 -28.61 18.82
CA THR A 403 8.53 -28.78 19.00
C THR A 403 7.67 -27.73 18.32
N ALA A 404 8.25 -26.76 17.60
CA ALA A 404 7.47 -25.82 16.80
C ALA A 404 6.96 -26.52 15.53
N ALA A 405 5.86 -27.29 15.66
CA ALA A 405 5.01 -27.56 14.51
C ALA A 405 4.74 -26.23 13.82
N ALA A 406 4.93 -26.15 12.51
CA ALA A 406 4.58 -24.97 11.74
C ALA A 406 3.09 -24.69 12.00
N ASP A 407 2.83 -23.72 12.86
CA ASP A 407 1.47 -23.32 13.19
C ASP A 407 0.92 -22.64 11.93
N THR A 408 0.26 -23.45 11.10
CA THR A 408 -0.36 -23.01 9.84
C THR A 408 -1.73 -22.38 10.11
N SER A 409 -2.15 -22.31 11.38
CA SER A 409 -3.36 -21.62 11.80
C SER A 409 -3.20 -20.11 11.52
N GLY A 410 -3.92 -19.62 10.50
CA GLY A 410 -3.91 -18.21 10.11
C GLY A 410 -3.25 -17.90 8.75
N ILE A 411 -2.61 -18.88 8.08
CA ILE A 411 -2.14 -18.67 6.69
C ILE A 411 -3.37 -18.53 5.78
N PRO A 412 -3.55 -17.39 5.08
CA PRO A 412 -4.68 -17.24 4.16
C PRO A 412 -4.62 -18.30 3.06
N THR A 413 -5.55 -19.25 3.09
CA THR A 413 -5.71 -20.22 2.01
C THR A 413 -6.45 -19.53 0.86
N VAL A 414 -5.68 -19.06 -0.13
CA VAL A 414 -6.29 -18.46 -1.32
C VAL A 414 -7.04 -19.53 -2.09
N PRO A 415 -8.36 -19.37 -2.33
CA PRO A 415 -9.13 -20.36 -3.04
C PRO A 415 -8.67 -20.45 -4.50
N HIS A 416 -8.73 -21.63 -5.10
CA HIS A 416 -8.32 -21.80 -6.50
C HIS A 416 -9.19 -21.00 -7.48
N SER A 417 -10.44 -20.70 -7.09
CA SER A 417 -11.33 -19.79 -7.82
C SER A 417 -10.84 -18.33 -7.85
N ALA A 418 -9.85 -17.97 -7.03
CA ALA A 418 -9.20 -16.65 -7.11
C ALA A 418 -8.50 -16.47 -8.46
N TYR A 419 -7.85 -17.51 -9.00
CA TYR A 419 -7.27 -17.47 -10.34
C TYR A 419 -8.33 -17.16 -11.40
N ASP A 420 -9.50 -17.79 -11.30
CA ASP A 420 -10.63 -17.55 -12.22
C ASP A 420 -11.14 -16.11 -12.14
N SER A 421 -11.19 -15.56 -10.93
CA SER A 421 -11.63 -14.18 -10.70
C SER A 421 -10.63 -13.17 -11.29
N VAL A 422 -9.32 -13.43 -11.14
CA VAL A 422 -8.26 -12.61 -11.76
C VAL A 422 -8.30 -12.69 -13.29
N LEU A 423 -8.49 -13.90 -13.85
CA LEU A 423 -8.58 -14.09 -15.31
C LEU A 423 -9.83 -13.40 -15.87
N ALA A 424 -10.98 -13.54 -15.22
CA ALA A 424 -12.22 -12.86 -15.62
C ALA A 424 -12.07 -11.33 -15.61
N GLU A 425 -11.39 -10.79 -14.61
CA GLU A 425 -11.05 -9.36 -14.53
C GLU A 425 -10.13 -8.93 -15.69
N SER A 426 -9.11 -9.74 -15.98
CA SER A 426 -8.19 -9.51 -17.10
C SER A 426 -8.92 -9.50 -18.45
N ASP A 427 -9.82 -10.45 -18.68
CA ASP A 427 -10.61 -10.53 -19.91
C ASP A 427 -11.62 -9.38 -20.05
N ARG A 428 -12.22 -8.95 -18.93
CA ARG A 428 -13.10 -7.77 -18.90
C ARG A 428 -12.33 -6.53 -19.33
N TYR A 429 -11.18 -6.28 -18.72
CA TYR A 429 -10.38 -5.09 -19.01
C TYR A 429 -9.77 -5.15 -20.41
N MET A 430 -9.28 -6.32 -20.88
CA MET A 430 -8.80 -6.50 -22.26
C MET A 430 -9.85 -6.09 -23.30
N ARG A 431 -11.11 -6.51 -23.13
CA ARG A 431 -12.22 -6.12 -24.03
C ARG A 431 -12.44 -4.61 -24.04
N ARG A 432 -12.32 -3.96 -22.88
CA ARG A 432 -12.39 -2.50 -22.77
C ARG A 432 -11.25 -1.83 -23.55
N GLU A 433 -10.01 -2.27 -23.37
CA GLU A 433 -8.84 -1.68 -24.03
C GLU A 433 -8.89 -1.84 -25.55
N LEU A 434 -9.30 -3.01 -26.04
CA LEU A 434 -9.50 -3.25 -27.48
C LEU A 434 -10.56 -2.31 -28.06
N LYS A 435 -11.69 -2.15 -27.38
CA LYS A 435 -12.77 -1.22 -27.80
C LYS A 435 -12.28 0.22 -27.79
N GLN A 436 -11.57 0.65 -26.75
CA GLN A 436 -11.05 2.01 -26.64
C GLN A 436 -10.01 2.32 -27.72
N ARG A 437 -9.07 1.38 -27.96
CA ARG A 437 -8.09 1.51 -29.03
C ARG A 437 -8.75 1.64 -30.39
N TYR A 438 -9.76 0.82 -30.68
CA TYR A 438 -10.49 0.86 -31.94
C TYR A 438 -11.17 2.22 -32.15
N TRP A 439 -12.00 2.66 -31.21
CA TRP A 439 -12.76 3.90 -31.36
C TRP A 439 -11.88 5.15 -31.39
N ARG A 440 -10.77 5.17 -30.64
CA ARG A 440 -9.81 6.28 -30.71
C ARG A 440 -9.02 6.29 -32.01
N SER A 441 -8.71 5.12 -32.58
CA SER A 441 -8.12 5.04 -33.92
C SER A 441 -9.10 5.55 -34.98
N VAL A 442 -10.38 5.15 -34.89
CA VAL A 442 -11.43 5.67 -35.78
C VAL A 442 -11.55 7.19 -35.67
N HIS A 443 -11.58 7.73 -34.44
CA HIS A 443 -11.63 9.18 -34.22
C HIS A 443 -10.46 9.90 -34.89
N PHE A 444 -9.22 9.39 -34.76
CA PHE A 444 -8.06 9.93 -35.46
C PHE A 444 -8.25 10.00 -36.98
N PHE A 445 -8.61 8.88 -37.63
CA PHE A 445 -8.76 8.84 -39.09
C PHE A 445 -9.93 9.72 -39.58
N VAL A 446 -11.03 9.75 -38.84
CA VAL A 446 -12.17 10.64 -39.14
C VAL A 446 -11.75 12.10 -39.00
N SER A 447 -11.04 12.48 -37.94
CA SER A 447 -10.54 13.86 -37.76
C SER A 447 -9.59 14.29 -38.88
N VAL A 448 -8.72 13.40 -39.35
CA VAL A 448 -7.87 13.67 -40.52
C VAL A 448 -8.71 13.90 -41.79
N ALA A 449 -9.68 13.03 -42.06
CA ALA A 449 -10.55 13.16 -43.23
C ALA A 449 -11.39 14.46 -43.20
N VAL A 450 -11.99 14.77 -42.05
CA VAL A 450 -12.74 16.02 -41.84
C VAL A 450 -11.85 17.24 -42.03
N THR A 451 -10.62 17.19 -41.51
CA THR A 451 -9.66 18.30 -41.65
C THR A 451 -9.30 18.57 -43.11
N ILE A 452 -9.02 17.50 -43.88
CA ILE A 452 -8.79 17.61 -45.32
C ILE A 452 -10.02 18.21 -46.01
N GLY A 453 -11.22 17.73 -45.68
CA GLY A 453 -12.48 18.27 -46.22
C GLY A 453 -12.67 19.75 -45.92
N CYS A 454 -12.40 20.20 -44.70
CA CYS A 454 -12.46 21.60 -44.30
C CYS A 454 -11.42 22.45 -45.05
N TYR A 455 -10.19 21.98 -45.21
CA TYR A 455 -9.15 22.71 -45.94
C TYR A 455 -9.47 22.85 -47.42
N VAL A 456 -10.06 21.83 -48.04
CA VAL A 456 -10.57 21.94 -49.42
C VAL A 456 -11.74 22.93 -49.48
N ALA A 457 -12.68 22.88 -48.53
CA ALA A 457 -13.83 23.78 -48.49
C ALA A 457 -13.45 25.26 -48.32
N VAL A 458 -12.32 25.57 -47.68
CA VAL A 458 -11.80 26.94 -47.55
C VAL A 458 -11.61 27.61 -48.92
N TRP A 459 -11.16 26.87 -49.94
CA TRP A 459 -10.97 27.40 -51.30
C TRP A 459 -12.27 27.88 -51.96
N PHE A 460 -13.41 27.34 -51.52
CA PHE A 460 -14.73 27.65 -52.07
C PHE A 460 -15.56 28.55 -51.14
N SER A 461 -14.93 29.07 -50.08
CA SER A 461 -15.64 29.84 -49.06
C SER A 461 -16.01 31.25 -49.57
N PRO A 462 -17.29 31.63 -49.58
CA PRO A 462 -17.72 32.94 -50.10
C PRO A 462 -17.45 34.10 -49.14
N ARG A 463 -17.08 33.81 -47.87
CA ARG A 463 -16.88 34.83 -46.82
C ARG A 463 -15.73 34.45 -45.91
N ASN A 464 -14.86 35.41 -45.60
CA ASN A 464 -13.67 35.20 -44.77
C ASN A 464 -13.98 34.58 -43.38
N PHE A 465 -15.10 34.96 -42.76
CA PHE A 465 -15.45 34.38 -41.45
C PHE A 465 -15.78 32.88 -41.55
N VAL A 466 -16.33 32.41 -42.68
CA VAL A 466 -16.62 30.98 -42.90
C VAL A 466 -15.33 30.21 -43.08
N ALA A 467 -14.38 30.74 -43.86
CA ALA A 467 -13.04 30.17 -43.99
C ALA A 467 -12.33 30.07 -42.63
N PHE A 468 -12.38 31.14 -41.82
CA PHE A 468 -11.84 31.14 -40.46
C PHE A 468 -12.46 30.03 -39.58
N LEU A 469 -13.80 29.92 -39.56
CA LEU A 469 -14.48 28.89 -38.78
C LEU A 469 -14.11 27.47 -39.23
N LEU A 470 -14.04 27.23 -40.54
CA LEU A 470 -13.61 25.95 -41.10
C LEU A 470 -12.19 25.59 -40.66
N THR A 471 -11.25 26.53 -40.76
CA THR A 471 -9.85 26.30 -40.33
C THR A 471 -9.75 26.09 -38.81
N LEU A 472 -10.47 26.88 -38.01
CA LEU A 472 -10.45 26.76 -36.55
C LEU A 472 -10.99 25.42 -36.09
N LEU A 473 -12.18 25.02 -36.56
CA LEU A 473 -12.80 23.76 -36.19
C LEU A 473 -12.00 22.55 -36.69
N ALA A 474 -11.45 22.63 -37.91
CA ALA A 474 -10.55 21.59 -38.43
C ALA A 474 -9.29 21.45 -37.57
N SER A 475 -8.67 22.56 -37.16
CA SER A 475 -7.45 22.53 -36.35
C SER A 475 -7.72 21.96 -34.95
N LEU A 476 -8.82 22.35 -34.31
CA LEU A 476 -9.22 21.79 -33.01
C LEU A 476 -9.57 20.30 -33.11
N GLY A 477 -10.33 19.91 -34.14
CA GLY A 477 -10.69 18.50 -34.40
C GLY A 477 -9.49 17.63 -34.74
N LEU A 478 -8.53 18.15 -35.52
CA LEU A 478 -7.26 17.46 -35.79
C LEU A 478 -6.45 17.29 -34.53
N ALA A 479 -6.33 18.33 -33.69
CA ALA A 479 -5.56 18.26 -32.45
C ALA A 479 -6.09 17.16 -31.52
N THR A 480 -7.41 17.10 -31.29
CA THR A 480 -8.02 16.03 -30.48
C THR A 480 -7.86 14.65 -31.13
N GLY A 481 -8.04 14.56 -32.45
CA GLY A 481 -7.83 13.34 -33.21
C GLY A 481 -6.40 12.81 -33.12
N VAL A 482 -5.38 13.68 -33.26
CA VAL A 482 -3.96 13.32 -33.14
C VAL A 482 -3.62 12.83 -31.75
N VAL A 483 -4.12 13.50 -30.70
CA VAL A 483 -3.95 13.02 -29.32
C VAL A 483 -4.54 11.62 -29.16
N ASP A 484 -5.76 11.38 -29.64
CA ASP A 484 -6.37 10.04 -29.59
C ASP A 484 -5.62 8.99 -30.41
N GLY A 485 -5.09 9.36 -31.58
CA GLY A 485 -4.26 8.49 -32.41
C GLY A 485 -2.97 8.08 -31.70
N LEU A 486 -2.29 9.03 -31.03
CA LEU A 486 -1.09 8.75 -30.25
C LEU A 486 -1.39 7.84 -29.05
N ILE A 487 -2.49 8.09 -28.33
CA ILE A 487 -2.90 7.23 -27.21
C ILE A 487 -3.25 5.83 -27.74
N ALA A 488 -3.99 5.71 -28.84
CA ALA A 488 -4.35 4.44 -29.48
C ALA A 488 -3.13 3.62 -29.94
N LEU A 489 -2.12 4.30 -30.47
CA LEU A 489 -0.89 3.66 -30.97
C LEU A 489 0.05 3.26 -29.84
N LEU A 490 0.40 4.20 -28.96
CA LEU A 490 1.46 4.04 -27.97
C LEU A 490 0.93 3.41 -26.69
N PHE A 491 -0.03 4.08 -26.04
CA PHE A 491 -0.55 3.65 -24.72
C PHE A 491 -1.34 2.34 -24.81
N PHE A 492 -2.41 2.29 -25.59
CA PHE A 492 -3.20 1.05 -25.69
C PHE A 492 -2.39 -0.09 -26.32
N GLY A 493 -1.40 0.23 -27.16
CA GLY A 493 -0.47 -0.74 -27.72
C GLY A 493 0.39 -1.43 -26.66
N SER A 494 0.97 -0.66 -25.73
CA SER A 494 1.72 -1.22 -24.59
C SER A 494 0.81 -1.88 -23.56
N GLU A 495 -0.31 -1.24 -23.21
CA GLU A 495 -1.26 -1.72 -22.21
C GLU A 495 -1.77 -3.12 -22.55
N ILE A 496 -2.20 -3.35 -23.80
CA ILE A 496 -2.66 -4.66 -24.27
C ILE A 496 -1.56 -5.72 -24.17
N ARG A 497 -0.29 -5.36 -24.41
CA ARG A 497 0.82 -6.32 -24.28
C ARG A 497 1.07 -6.69 -22.83
N TYR A 498 1.03 -5.72 -21.91
CA TYR A 498 1.16 -5.98 -20.48
C TYR A 498 0.01 -6.83 -19.95
N ILE A 499 -1.24 -6.59 -20.39
CA ILE A 499 -2.38 -7.44 -19.99
C ILE A 499 -2.19 -8.87 -20.50
N LYS A 500 -1.69 -9.06 -21.73
CA LYS A 500 -1.43 -10.42 -22.27
C LYS A 500 -0.38 -11.17 -21.47
N ASP A 501 0.70 -10.48 -21.10
CA ASP A 501 1.78 -11.06 -20.29
C ASP A 501 1.26 -11.45 -18.90
N PHE A 502 0.59 -10.51 -18.22
CA PHE A 502 -0.07 -10.76 -16.94
C PHE A 502 -1.05 -11.94 -17.01
N HIS A 503 -1.95 -11.96 -18.00
CA HIS A 503 -2.92 -13.03 -18.19
C HIS A 503 -2.24 -14.40 -18.37
N TRP A 504 -1.17 -14.46 -19.19
CA TRP A 504 -0.42 -15.68 -19.41
C TRP A 504 0.24 -16.20 -18.13
N GLU A 505 0.83 -15.31 -17.33
CA GLU A 505 1.41 -15.68 -16.04
C GLU A 505 0.37 -16.28 -15.08
N ILE A 506 -0.82 -15.68 -14.99
CA ILE A 506 -1.92 -16.19 -14.17
C ILE A 506 -2.40 -17.57 -14.67
N CYS A 507 -2.55 -17.75 -15.98
CA CYS A 507 -2.89 -19.05 -16.56
C CYS A 507 -1.89 -20.14 -16.19
N ASN A 508 -0.60 -19.84 -16.28
CA ASN A 508 0.45 -20.81 -15.95
C ASN A 508 0.49 -21.15 -14.46
N ALA A 509 0.35 -20.14 -13.60
CA ALA A 509 0.31 -20.37 -12.16
C ALA A 509 -0.92 -21.20 -11.76
N LYS A 510 -2.08 -20.94 -12.38
CA LYS A 510 -3.29 -21.76 -12.20
C LYS A 510 -3.06 -23.21 -12.64
N ALA A 511 -2.44 -23.43 -13.79
CA ALA A 511 -2.14 -24.77 -14.31
C ALA A 511 -1.18 -25.53 -13.39
N ALA A 512 -0.13 -24.87 -12.90
CA ALA A 512 0.79 -25.44 -11.93
C ALA A 512 0.09 -25.82 -10.61
N ALA A 513 -0.74 -24.92 -10.07
CA ALA A 513 -1.53 -25.18 -8.87
C ALA A 513 -2.52 -26.35 -9.04
N SER A 514 -3.14 -26.48 -10.22
CA SER A 514 -4.03 -27.60 -10.56
C SER A 514 -3.28 -28.93 -10.61
N ALA A 515 -2.08 -28.96 -11.19
CA ALA A 515 -1.25 -30.16 -11.28
C ALA A 515 -0.84 -30.67 -9.88
N VAL A 516 -0.46 -29.76 -8.97
CA VAL A 516 -0.14 -30.11 -7.58
C VAL A 516 -1.35 -30.73 -6.89
N ARG A 517 -2.55 -30.13 -7.02
CA ARG A 517 -3.78 -30.66 -6.43
C ARG A 517 -4.13 -32.07 -6.93
N ALA A 518 -3.99 -32.32 -8.24
CA ALA A 518 -4.23 -33.63 -8.83
C ALA A 518 -3.24 -34.69 -8.32
N SER A 519 -1.97 -34.31 -8.08
CA SER A 519 -0.97 -35.23 -7.53
C SER A 519 -1.25 -35.60 -6.07
N SER A 520 -1.75 -34.66 -5.25
CA SER A 520 -2.09 -34.91 -3.85
C SER A 520 -3.33 -35.79 -3.66
N SER A 521 -4.31 -35.75 -4.57
CA SER A 521 -5.47 -36.63 -4.47
C SER A 521 -5.12 -38.09 -4.80
N HIS A 522 -4.26 -38.31 -5.79
CA HIS A 522 -3.81 -39.66 -6.17
C HIS A 522 -2.94 -40.34 -5.10
N SER A 523 -2.32 -39.59 -4.18
CA SER A 523 -1.56 -40.15 -3.07
C SER A 523 -2.40 -40.47 -1.82
N GLN A 524 -3.66 -39.99 -1.75
CA GLN A 524 -4.57 -40.31 -0.64
C GLN A 524 -5.43 -41.56 -0.91
N ASP A 525 -5.58 -41.94 -2.17
CA ASP A 525 -6.34 -43.13 -2.61
C ASP A 525 -5.47 -44.41 -2.73
N LYS A 526 -4.20 -44.36 -2.33
CA LYS A 526 -3.28 -45.50 -2.20
C LYS A 526 -2.82 -45.62 -0.76
#